data_AF-A0AAW7Y7A4-F1
#
_entry.id   AF-A0AAW7Y7A4-F1
#
_cell.length_a   1.000
_cell.length_b   1.000
_cell.length_c   1.000
_cell.angle_alpha   90.00
_cell.angle_beta   90.00
_cell.angle_gamma   90.00
#
_symmetry.space_group_name_H-M   'P 1'
#
loop_
_entity.id
_entity.type
_entity.pdbx_description
1 polymer ?
#
loop_
_entity_poly.entity_id
_entity_poly.type
_entity_poly.pdbx_seq_one_letter_code
_entity_poly.pdbx_strand_id
1 'polypeptide(L)'
;MRKNKQRVNSSGHKVILPYNTGRLEGKWKNSAMYSYIATLLGKSRLTISAVAVFTLVVTLVWQHYHHQERIDQLVEKEAIIVDQRDQINELLVELDHQGQDVIELEGNVSLASELLADNNLTVNLLNEKLEQLLEDNADKDAALRLMKLDYQRNLSKERSKGKARIRSSEHALAQEREALALQEANVNSKMGDVDDWEKKKAEFDKLYASSALEVENEKRIDKLMAQFNHLRVDLNVVNECDKDYLYRYNEAKSVLNHIRTFIQKYEMKQEYYFFVISNDSQITSQNRKICFKD
;
A
#
# COMPACT_ATOMS: atom_id res chain seq x y z
N MET A 1 71.17 -25.09 7.25
CA MET A 1 72.15 -24.17 6.65
C MET A 1 72.63 -23.18 7.72
N ARG A 2 73.96 -23.10 7.89
CA ARG A 2 74.84 -22.00 8.41
C ARG A 2 74.29 -21.13 9.57
N LYS A 3 74.71 -21.21 10.85
CA LYS A 3 76.03 -21.08 11.54
C LYS A 3 76.79 -19.76 11.35
N ASN A 4 77.25 -19.25 12.53
CA ASN A 4 78.39 -18.36 12.83
C ASN A 4 78.17 -16.85 12.69
N LYS A 5 78.75 -15.97 13.51
CA LYS A 5 79.67 -16.01 14.67
C LYS A 5 79.63 -14.58 15.27
N GLN A 6 79.59 -14.37 16.59
CA GLN A 6 80.76 -13.94 17.41
C GLN A 6 81.69 -12.95 16.69
N ARG A 7 82.06 -11.80 17.26
CA ARG A 7 82.95 -11.59 18.44
C ARG A 7 83.35 -10.07 18.33
N VAL A 8 83.68 -9.27 19.34
CA VAL A 8 84.84 -9.33 20.25
C VAL A 8 84.78 -8.10 21.19
N ASN A 9 85.04 -8.34 22.48
CA ASN A 9 85.50 -7.38 23.50
C ASN A 9 86.93 -6.87 23.24
N SER A 10 87.22 -5.62 23.59
CA SER A 10 88.58 -5.18 23.95
C SER A 10 88.47 -3.89 24.76
N SER A 11 88.38 -3.89 26.10
CA SER A 11 89.47 -3.95 27.09
C SER A 11 90.73 -3.14 26.77
N GLY A 12 91.07 -2.19 27.64
CA GLY A 12 92.39 -1.54 27.72
C GLY A 12 92.31 -0.07 28.12
N HIS A 13 92.19 0.25 29.41
CA HIS A 13 93.30 0.67 30.28
C HIS A 13 94.01 1.98 29.88
N LYS A 14 93.75 3.04 30.67
CA LYS A 14 94.74 3.89 31.39
C LYS A 14 93.99 5.09 31.99
N VAL A 15 93.50 4.98 33.22
CA VAL A 15 94.12 5.57 34.42
C VAL A 15 95.47 6.26 34.13
N ILE A 16 95.46 7.60 34.15
CA ILE A 16 96.60 8.42 34.57
C ILE A 16 96.04 9.51 35.49
N LEU A 17 95.92 9.16 36.77
CA LEU A 17 96.24 10.12 37.83
C LEU A 17 97.74 10.41 37.74
N PRO A 18 98.16 11.65 38.01
CA PRO A 18 99.30 11.82 38.89
C PRO A 18 98.85 12.62 40.11
N TYR A 19 98.49 11.89 41.17
CA TYR A 19 99.05 12.25 42.47
C TYR A 19 100.55 12.05 42.35
N ASN A 20 101.30 13.14 42.26
CA ASN A 20 102.69 13.16 42.67
C ASN A 20 102.88 14.33 43.62
N THR A 21 102.57 14.04 44.88
CA THR A 21 103.20 14.64 46.05
C THR A 21 104.72 14.41 45.95
N GLY A 22 105.37 15.32 45.23
CA GLY A 22 106.81 15.46 45.15
C GLY A 22 107.32 16.13 46.42
N ARG A 23 107.56 15.28 47.42
CA ARG A 23 108.46 15.44 48.56
C ARG A 23 109.41 16.65 48.45
N LEU A 24 109.18 17.62 49.33
CA LEU A 24 110.18 18.57 49.81
C LEU A 24 111.33 17.78 50.45
N GLU A 25 112.28 17.31 49.64
CA GLU A 25 113.60 16.93 50.13
C GLU A 25 114.48 18.17 50.13
N GLY A 26 114.65 18.71 51.34
CA GLY A 26 115.60 19.76 51.62
C GLY A 26 116.99 19.38 51.13
N LYS A 27 117.56 20.26 50.32
CA LYS A 27 119.00 20.52 50.35
C LYS A 27 119.18 21.98 50.68
N TRP A 28 119.15 22.24 51.98
CA TRP A 28 119.91 23.31 52.59
C TRP A 28 121.37 23.14 52.16
N LYS A 29 121.82 23.93 51.19
CA LYS A 29 123.23 24.31 51.12
C LYS A 29 123.37 25.71 51.69
N ASN A 30 123.14 25.80 53.01
CA ASN A 30 123.82 26.77 53.86
C ASN A 30 125.26 26.29 54.04
N SER A 31 126.15 26.72 53.14
CA SER A 31 127.61 26.74 53.32
C SER A 31 128.13 27.76 52.30
N ALA A 32 128.62 28.95 52.63
CA ALA A 32 129.53 29.26 53.70
C ALA A 32 129.07 30.49 54.47
N MET A 33 128.81 30.24 55.75
CA MET A 33 128.81 31.20 56.82
C MET A 33 130.22 31.80 56.92
N TYR A 34 130.32 33.13 56.79
CA TYR A 34 131.27 34.02 57.47
C TYR A 34 132.76 33.67 57.39
N SER A 35 133.51 34.41 56.59
CA SER A 35 134.96 34.56 56.80
C SER A 35 135.49 35.73 55.96
N TYR A 36 136.14 36.68 56.63
CA TYR A 36 136.88 37.84 56.11
C TYR A 36 136.14 39.15 55.79
N ILE A 37 135.59 39.79 56.83
CA ILE A 37 135.64 41.26 56.94
C ILE A 37 136.21 41.62 58.33
N ALA A 38 137.54 41.56 58.42
CA ALA A 38 138.38 42.28 59.38
C ALA A 38 139.73 42.35 58.64
N THR A 39 140.24 43.48 58.20
CA THR A 39 140.45 44.71 58.94
C THR A 39 140.76 45.83 57.95
N LEU A 40 140.04 46.95 58.03
CA LEU A 40 140.64 48.29 57.85
C LEU A 40 139.70 49.32 58.47
N LEU A 41 140.27 50.08 59.40
CA LEU A 41 139.63 51.01 60.30
C LEU A 41 139.00 52.21 59.58
N GLY A 42 137.82 52.62 60.06
CA GLY A 42 137.37 54.02 60.04
C GLY A 42 136.31 54.38 58.99
N LYS A 43 135.12 54.79 59.49
CA LYS A 43 133.90 55.30 58.78
C LYS A 43 133.02 54.14 58.24
N SER A 44 131.71 54.07 58.44
CA SER A 44 130.68 55.01 58.88
C SER A 44 129.39 54.21 59.16
N ARG A 45 128.63 54.57 60.19
CA ARG A 45 127.33 53.95 60.54
C ARG A 45 126.22 54.12 59.46
N LEU A 46 126.51 54.84 58.37
CA LEU A 46 125.61 55.15 57.25
C LEU A 46 125.44 54.00 56.25
N THR A 47 126.44 53.14 56.07
CA THR A 47 126.35 52.01 55.12
C THR A 47 125.47 50.89 55.66
N ILE A 48 125.51 50.65 56.97
CA ILE A 48 124.67 49.65 57.64
C ILE A 48 123.19 50.08 57.62
N SER A 49 122.89 51.37 57.83
CA SER A 49 121.51 51.88 57.74
C SER A 49 120.97 51.86 56.31
N ALA A 50 121.80 52.18 55.31
CA ALA A 50 121.39 52.14 53.90
C ALA A 50 121.07 50.72 53.42
N VAL A 51 121.88 49.73 53.79
CA VAL A 51 121.64 48.31 53.46
C VAL A 51 120.37 47.81 54.15
N ALA A 52 120.14 48.14 55.43
CA ALA A 52 118.94 47.75 56.16
C ALA A 52 117.65 48.34 55.54
N VAL A 53 117.67 49.63 55.15
CA VAL A 53 116.54 50.28 54.47
C VAL A 53 116.31 49.66 53.09
N PHE A 54 117.37 49.37 52.33
CA PHE A 54 117.25 48.74 51.01
C PHE A 54 116.65 47.33 51.11
N THR A 55 117.06 46.52 52.11
CA THR A 55 116.46 45.21 52.35
C THR A 55 115.00 45.30 52.79
N LEU A 56 114.63 46.33 53.57
CA LEU A 56 113.23 46.57 53.95
C LEU A 56 112.37 47.00 52.76
N VAL A 57 112.88 47.88 51.89
CA VAL A 57 112.16 48.29 50.67
C VAL A 57 112.00 47.11 49.72
N VAL A 58 113.03 46.30 49.52
CA VAL A 58 112.95 45.10 48.65
C VAL A 58 111.96 44.07 49.21
N THR A 59 111.93 43.85 50.52
CA THR A 59 110.96 42.94 51.14
C THR A 59 109.54 43.48 51.08
N LEU A 60 109.32 44.78 51.27
CA LEU A 60 108.00 45.42 51.12
C LEU A 60 107.50 45.38 49.67
N VAL A 61 108.37 45.61 48.67
CA VAL A 61 108.02 45.52 47.25
C VAL A 61 107.72 44.07 46.87
N TRP A 62 108.52 43.11 47.34
CA TRP A 62 108.25 41.69 47.12
C TRP A 62 106.94 41.24 47.79
N GLN A 63 106.68 41.71 49.00
CA GLN A 63 105.44 41.43 49.72
C GLN A 63 104.23 42.06 49.04
N HIS A 64 104.37 43.27 48.50
CA HIS A 64 103.33 43.93 47.71
C HIS A 64 103.05 43.17 46.40
N TYR A 65 104.09 42.77 45.66
CA TYR A 65 103.96 41.99 44.43
C TYR A 65 103.30 40.63 44.68
N HIS A 66 103.74 39.90 45.71
CA HIS A 66 103.13 38.63 46.11
C HIS A 66 101.69 38.81 46.64
N HIS A 67 101.38 39.95 47.25
CA HIS A 67 100.01 40.26 47.65
C HIS A 67 99.13 40.58 46.45
N GLN A 68 99.66 41.28 45.44
CA GLN A 68 98.95 41.60 44.20
C GLN A 68 98.68 40.34 43.39
N GLU A 69 99.66 39.45 43.23
CA GLU A 69 99.49 38.16 42.55
C GLU A 69 98.44 37.27 43.24
N ARG A 70 98.34 37.31 44.58
CA ARG A 70 97.27 36.62 45.31
C ARG A 70 95.90 37.25 45.11
N ILE A 71 95.82 38.57 45.00
CA ILE A 71 94.57 39.27 44.69
C ILE A 71 94.13 38.92 43.27
N ASP A 72 95.04 38.94 42.30
CA ASP A 72 94.75 38.58 40.91
C ASP A 72 94.27 37.12 40.79
N GLN A 73 94.91 36.18 41.51
CA GLN A 73 94.45 34.79 41.58
C GLN A 73 93.08 34.62 42.26
N LEU A 74 92.74 35.49 43.23
CA LEU A 74 91.42 35.46 43.88
C LEU A 74 90.35 36.04 42.95
N VAL A 75 90.66 37.11 42.22
CA VAL A 75 89.77 37.73 41.22
C VAL A 75 89.49 36.76 40.07
N GLU A 76 90.50 36.03 39.58
CA GLU A 76 90.34 35.01 38.55
C GLU A 76 89.46 33.84 39.04
N LYS A 77 89.67 33.38 40.27
CA LYS A 77 88.82 32.34 40.87
C LYS A 77 87.38 32.82 41.08
N GLU A 78 87.18 34.06 41.49
CA GLU A 78 85.85 34.65 41.64
C GLU A 78 85.14 34.74 40.29
N ALA A 79 85.85 35.12 39.22
CA ALA A 79 85.30 35.14 37.87
C ALA A 79 84.86 33.73 37.40
N ILE A 80 85.64 32.69 37.69
CA ILE A 80 85.27 31.29 37.39
C ILE A 80 84.03 30.86 38.21
N ILE A 81 83.95 31.24 39.48
CA ILE A 81 82.80 30.91 40.34
C ILE A 81 81.53 31.59 39.84
N VAL A 82 81.62 32.86 39.41
CA VAL A 82 80.49 33.59 38.83
C VAL A 82 80.03 32.95 37.52
N ASP A 83 80.96 32.62 36.61
CA ASP A 83 80.64 31.93 35.35
C ASP A 83 79.98 30.56 35.57
N GLN A 84 80.51 29.76 36.50
CA GLN A 84 79.89 28.49 36.89
C GLN A 84 78.51 28.67 37.51
N ARG A 85 78.32 29.73 38.31
CA ARG A 85 77.01 30.05 38.90
C ARG A 85 76.00 30.43 37.83
N ASP A 86 76.40 31.21 36.84
CA ASP A 86 75.54 31.60 35.72
C ASP A 86 75.15 30.39 34.87
N GLN A 87 76.10 29.50 34.56
CA GLN A 87 75.81 28.23 33.87
C GLN A 87 74.88 27.32 34.67
N ILE A 88 75.06 27.23 36.00
CA ILE A 88 74.15 26.46 36.87
C ILE A 88 72.76 27.07 36.87
N ASN A 89 72.63 28.39 36.93
CA ASN A 89 71.34 29.07 36.90
C ASN A 89 70.63 28.84 35.55
N GLU A 90 71.35 28.91 34.43
CA GLU A 90 70.80 28.63 33.11
C GLU A 90 70.29 27.18 33.01
N LEU A 91 71.07 26.21 33.49
CA LEU A 91 70.66 24.80 33.54
C LEU A 91 69.45 24.57 34.45
N LEU A 92 69.33 25.31 35.56
CA LEU A 92 68.15 25.23 36.44
C LEU A 92 66.89 25.76 35.76
N VAL A 93 67.00 26.84 34.98
CA VAL A 93 65.88 27.38 34.20
C VAL A 93 65.46 26.40 33.10
N GLU A 94 66.42 25.85 32.36
CA GLU A 94 66.17 24.82 31.33
C GLU A 94 65.49 23.58 31.94
N LEU A 95 65.96 23.12 33.10
CA LEU A 95 65.38 21.97 33.80
C LEU A 95 63.96 22.25 34.30
N ASP A 96 63.67 23.47 34.76
CA ASP A 96 62.32 23.88 35.15
C ASP A 96 61.38 23.91 33.94
N HIS A 97 61.83 24.43 32.80
CA HIS A 97 61.05 24.43 31.56
C HIS A 97 60.77 23.01 31.06
N GLN A 98 61.80 22.14 31.03
CA GLN A 98 61.60 20.73 30.69
C GLN A 98 60.66 20.02 31.67
N GLY A 99 60.72 20.38 32.96
CA GLY A 99 59.79 19.88 33.97
C GLY A 99 58.34 20.28 33.68
N GLN A 100 58.11 21.54 33.29
CA GLN A 100 56.78 22.03 32.91
C GLN A 100 56.25 21.35 31.64
N ASP A 101 57.09 21.17 30.62
CA ASP A 101 56.71 20.49 29.37
C ASP A 101 56.30 19.04 29.62
N VAL A 102 56.99 18.33 30.52
CA VAL A 102 56.63 16.95 30.90
C VAL A 102 55.28 16.90 31.61
N ILE A 103 55.00 17.85 32.51
CA ILE A 103 53.72 17.92 33.23
C ILE A 103 52.57 18.22 32.25
N GLU A 104 52.76 19.13 31.30
CA GLU A 104 51.76 19.43 30.27
C GLU A 104 51.52 18.22 29.35
N LEU A 105 52.58 17.53 28.94
CA LEU A 105 52.47 16.33 28.11
C LEU A 105 51.73 15.20 28.83
N GLU A 106 52.01 14.98 30.12
CA GLU A 106 51.32 13.97 30.93
C GLU A 106 49.82 14.29 31.05
N GLY A 107 49.46 15.56 31.26
CA GLY A 107 48.07 16.02 31.26
C GLY A 107 47.36 15.77 29.92
N ASN A 108 48.01 16.11 28.81
CA ASN A 108 47.47 15.91 27.46
C ASN A 108 47.30 14.42 27.11
N VAL A 109 48.26 13.56 27.50
CA VAL A 109 48.17 12.11 27.30
C VAL A 109 47.04 11.51 28.14
N SER A 110 46.88 11.94 29.38
CA SER A 110 45.77 11.50 30.24
C SER A 110 44.41 11.85 29.61
N LEU A 111 44.23 13.10 29.17
CA LEU A 111 42.99 13.55 28.53
C LEU A 111 42.72 12.80 27.21
N ALA A 112 43.76 12.61 26.39
CA ALA A 112 43.63 11.84 25.16
C ALA A 112 43.23 10.37 25.43
N SER A 113 43.77 9.76 26.50
CA SER A 113 43.43 8.39 26.88
C SER A 113 41.99 8.24 27.35
N GLU A 114 41.48 9.21 28.12
CA GLU A 114 40.09 9.24 28.57
C GLU A 114 39.13 9.41 27.39
N LEU A 115 39.44 10.32 26.46
CA LEU A 115 38.65 10.55 25.26
C LEU A 115 38.66 9.33 24.32
N LEU A 116 39.77 8.59 24.23
CA LEU A 116 39.83 7.34 23.49
C LEU A 116 38.98 6.24 24.14
N ALA A 117 38.99 6.15 25.47
CA ALA A 117 38.15 5.19 26.20
C ALA A 117 36.65 5.48 26.01
N ASP A 118 36.24 6.75 26.11
CA ASP A 118 34.85 7.18 25.90
C ASP A 118 34.38 6.96 24.45
N ASN A 119 35.24 7.30 23.47
CA ASN A 119 34.94 7.02 22.06
C ASN A 119 34.80 5.51 21.80
N ASN A 120 35.65 4.69 22.39
CA ASN A 120 35.56 3.23 22.25
C ASN A 120 34.25 2.69 22.85
N LEU A 121 33.83 3.21 24.01
CA LEU A 121 32.55 2.85 24.63
C LEU A 121 31.37 3.27 23.76
N THR A 122 31.42 4.48 23.19
CA THR A 122 30.39 4.99 22.26
C THR A 122 30.30 4.15 20.99
N VAL A 123 31.44 3.77 20.39
CA VAL A 123 31.48 2.91 19.21
C VAL A 123 30.90 1.54 19.51
N ASN A 124 31.20 0.94 20.66
CA ASN A 124 30.63 -0.34 21.06
C ASN A 124 29.11 -0.27 21.23
N LEU A 125 28.60 0.79 21.88
CA LEU A 125 27.16 1.00 22.03
C LEU A 125 26.46 1.20 20.67
N LEU A 126 27.09 1.93 19.75
CA LEU A 126 26.57 2.13 18.40
C LEU A 126 26.54 0.82 17.60
N ASN A 127 27.57 -0.02 17.74
CA ASN A 127 27.62 -1.32 17.08
C ASN A 127 26.52 -2.26 17.60
N GLU A 128 26.33 -2.34 18.92
CA GLU A 128 25.27 -3.16 19.52
C GLU A 128 23.89 -2.69 19.03
N LYS A 129 23.65 -1.38 19.01
CA LYS A 129 22.39 -0.82 18.50
C LYS A 129 22.20 -1.06 17.00
N LEU A 130 23.28 -1.07 16.21
CA LEU A 130 23.22 -1.38 14.79
C LEU A 130 22.84 -2.85 14.57
N GLU A 131 23.44 -3.77 15.31
CA GLU A 131 23.08 -5.20 15.24
C GLU A 131 21.61 -5.43 15.61
N GLN A 132 21.15 -4.80 16.69
CA GLN A 132 19.74 -4.87 17.09
C GLN A 132 18.79 -4.35 16.00
N LEU A 133 19.12 -3.20 15.38
CA LEU A 133 18.30 -2.64 14.31
C LEU A 133 18.29 -3.52 13.05
N LEU A 134 19.39 -4.21 12.75
CA LEU A 134 19.46 -5.14 11.62
C LEU A 134 18.57 -6.37 11.86
N GLU A 135 18.57 -6.92 13.08
CA GLU A 135 17.70 -8.04 13.46
C GLU A 135 16.21 -7.63 13.41
N ASP A 136 15.85 -6.50 14.05
CA ASP A 136 14.49 -5.95 14.01
C ASP A 136 13.98 -5.72 12.59
N ASN A 137 14.87 -5.26 11.69
CA ASN A 137 14.50 -5.01 10.31
C ASN A 137 14.30 -6.31 9.53
N ALA A 138 15.13 -7.33 9.78
CA ALA A 138 14.97 -8.66 9.19
C ALA A 138 13.64 -9.32 9.62
N ASP A 139 13.27 -9.18 10.90
CA ASP A 139 12.01 -9.68 11.44
C ASP A 139 10.79 -8.97 10.83
N LYS A 140 10.86 -7.65 10.70
CA LYS A 140 9.81 -6.86 10.03
C LYS A 140 9.67 -7.24 8.56
N ASP A 141 10.76 -7.45 7.86
CA ASP A 141 10.75 -7.90 6.46
C ASP A 141 10.15 -9.30 6.32
N ALA A 142 10.46 -10.22 7.23
CA ALA A 142 9.86 -11.55 7.27
C ALA A 142 8.35 -11.48 7.54
N ALA A 143 7.92 -10.68 8.52
CA ALA A 143 6.51 -10.45 8.82
C ALA A 143 5.76 -9.82 7.63
N LEU A 144 6.35 -8.83 6.97
CA LEU A 144 5.78 -8.18 5.79
C LEU A 144 5.60 -9.17 4.63
N ARG A 145 6.56 -10.06 4.41
CA ARG A 145 6.46 -11.12 3.39
C ARG A 145 5.30 -12.07 3.69
N LEU A 146 5.16 -12.52 4.93
CA LEU A 146 4.05 -13.39 5.34
C LEU A 146 2.69 -12.68 5.18
N MET A 147 2.59 -11.43 5.61
CA MET A 147 1.37 -10.63 5.45
C MET A 147 0.99 -10.46 3.97
N LYS A 148 1.98 -10.20 3.11
CA LYS A 148 1.75 -10.06 1.66
C LYS A 148 1.24 -11.35 1.03
N LEU A 149 1.81 -12.49 1.42
CA LEU A 149 1.35 -13.81 0.94
C LEU A 149 -0.07 -14.11 1.40
N ASP A 150 -0.40 -13.85 2.66
CA ASP A 150 -1.75 -14.07 3.18
C ASP A 150 -2.77 -13.15 2.50
N TYR A 151 -2.43 -11.87 2.32
CA TYR A 151 -3.26 -10.92 1.58
C TYR A 151 -3.53 -11.38 0.14
N GLN A 152 -2.49 -11.85 -0.57
CA GLN A 152 -2.65 -12.39 -1.92
C GLN A 152 -3.54 -13.64 -1.95
N ARG A 153 -3.38 -14.54 -0.98
CA ARG A 153 -4.23 -15.73 -0.85
C ARG A 153 -5.68 -15.33 -0.60
N ASN A 154 -5.94 -14.39 0.30
CA ASN A 154 -7.29 -13.90 0.60
C ASN A 154 -7.94 -13.22 -0.61
N LEU A 155 -7.21 -12.38 -1.34
CA LEU A 155 -7.69 -11.79 -2.59
C LEU A 155 -8.02 -12.85 -3.64
N SER A 156 -7.17 -13.86 -3.80
CA SER A 156 -7.43 -14.95 -4.75
C SER A 156 -8.69 -15.75 -4.38
N LYS A 157 -8.90 -15.99 -3.08
CA LYS A 157 -10.08 -16.67 -2.54
C LYS A 157 -11.35 -15.87 -2.80
N GLU A 158 -11.36 -14.57 -2.48
CA GLU A 158 -12.52 -13.71 -2.73
C GLU A 158 -12.82 -13.56 -4.23
N ARG A 159 -11.78 -13.43 -5.07
CA ARG A 159 -11.95 -13.44 -6.53
C ARG A 159 -12.57 -14.76 -7.01
N SER A 160 -12.13 -15.90 -6.48
CA SER A 160 -12.68 -17.22 -6.86
C SER A 160 -14.14 -17.38 -6.44
N LYS A 161 -14.50 -16.93 -5.22
CA LYS A 161 -15.89 -16.92 -4.73
C LYS A 161 -16.77 -16.02 -5.58
N GLY A 162 -16.30 -14.81 -5.91
CA GLY A 162 -17.03 -13.90 -6.80
C GLY A 162 -17.28 -14.52 -8.18
N LYS A 163 -16.25 -15.15 -8.76
CA LYS A 163 -16.37 -15.82 -10.06
C LYS A 163 -17.33 -17.02 -10.02
N ALA A 164 -17.33 -17.78 -8.92
CA ALA A 164 -18.28 -18.88 -8.72
C ALA A 164 -19.72 -18.38 -8.59
N ARG A 165 -19.96 -17.28 -7.85
CA ARG A 165 -21.28 -16.65 -7.73
C ARG A 165 -21.80 -16.18 -9.08
N ILE A 166 -20.97 -15.47 -9.86
CA ILE A 166 -21.34 -15.02 -11.21
C ILE A 166 -21.76 -16.20 -12.09
N ARG A 167 -20.94 -17.27 -12.13
CA ARG A 167 -21.29 -18.48 -12.90
C ARG A 167 -22.59 -19.12 -12.45
N SER A 168 -22.83 -19.20 -11.14
CA SER A 168 -24.09 -19.75 -10.62
C SER A 168 -25.30 -18.88 -11.00
N SER A 169 -25.18 -17.55 -10.96
CA SER A 169 -26.24 -16.64 -11.39
C SER A 169 -26.47 -16.68 -12.89
N GLU A 170 -25.42 -16.78 -13.70
CA GLU A 170 -25.53 -16.94 -15.15
C GLU A 170 -26.24 -18.24 -15.51
N HIS A 171 -25.94 -19.34 -14.81
CA HIS A 171 -26.61 -20.61 -15.05
C HIS A 171 -28.08 -20.58 -14.63
N ALA A 172 -28.41 -20.00 -13.47
CA ALA A 172 -29.79 -19.81 -13.04
C ALA A 172 -30.59 -18.94 -14.02
N LEU A 173 -29.99 -17.85 -14.50
CA LEU A 173 -30.62 -16.96 -15.48
C LEU A 173 -30.82 -17.64 -16.84
N ALA A 174 -29.89 -18.51 -17.25
CA ALA A 174 -30.07 -19.32 -18.46
C ALA A 174 -31.25 -20.31 -18.31
N GLN A 175 -31.37 -20.96 -17.14
CA GLN A 175 -32.50 -21.85 -16.84
C GLN A 175 -33.83 -21.10 -16.81
N GLU A 176 -33.88 -19.92 -16.19
CA GLU A 176 -35.09 -19.08 -16.18
C GLU A 176 -35.49 -18.63 -17.59
N ARG A 177 -34.53 -18.29 -18.44
CA ARG A 177 -34.80 -17.96 -19.85
C ARG A 177 -35.37 -19.14 -20.63
N GLU A 178 -34.83 -20.33 -20.42
CA GLU A 178 -35.35 -21.54 -21.06
C GLU A 178 -36.76 -21.88 -20.57
N ALA A 179 -37.02 -21.76 -19.27
CA ALA A 179 -38.34 -21.96 -18.68
C ALA A 179 -39.36 -20.92 -19.20
N LEU A 180 -38.97 -19.65 -19.33
CA LEU A 180 -39.80 -18.60 -19.92
C LEU A 180 -40.10 -18.88 -21.40
N ALA A 181 -39.11 -19.28 -22.20
CA ALA A 181 -39.32 -19.64 -23.59
C ALA A 181 -40.32 -20.81 -23.76
N LEU A 182 -40.25 -21.82 -22.88
CA LEU A 182 -41.22 -22.91 -22.84
C LEU A 182 -42.62 -22.43 -22.44
N GLN A 183 -42.71 -21.51 -21.48
CA GLN A 183 -43.98 -20.92 -21.05
C GLN A 183 -44.60 -20.07 -22.17
N GLU A 184 -43.82 -19.24 -22.85
CA GLU A 184 -44.26 -18.47 -24.01
C GLU A 184 -44.76 -19.37 -25.14
N ALA A 185 -44.03 -20.46 -25.44
CA ALA A 185 -44.46 -21.43 -26.45
C ALA A 185 -45.80 -22.10 -26.07
N ASN A 186 -45.99 -22.48 -24.80
CA ASN A 186 -47.23 -23.07 -24.30
C ASN A 186 -48.41 -22.08 -24.29
N VAL A 187 -48.16 -20.80 -23.97
CA VAL A 187 -49.19 -19.76 -24.06
C VAL A 187 -49.57 -19.53 -25.52
N ASN A 188 -48.60 -19.41 -26.42
CA ASN A 188 -48.87 -19.22 -27.85
C ASN A 188 -49.64 -20.40 -28.45
N SER A 189 -49.34 -21.64 -28.07
CA SER A 189 -50.11 -22.80 -28.55
C SER A 189 -51.56 -22.76 -28.07
N LYS A 190 -51.79 -22.42 -26.80
CA LYS A 190 -53.15 -22.30 -26.24
C LYS A 190 -53.93 -21.12 -26.83
N MET A 191 -53.24 -20.04 -27.21
CA MET A 191 -53.89 -18.88 -27.85
C MET A 191 -54.48 -19.26 -29.21
N GLY A 192 -53.78 -20.09 -30.00
CA GLY A 192 -54.32 -20.65 -31.24
C GLY A 192 -55.60 -21.48 -31.03
N ASP A 193 -55.66 -22.26 -29.95
CA ASP A 193 -56.87 -23.00 -29.60
C ASP A 193 -58.04 -22.07 -29.24
N VAL A 194 -57.79 -20.95 -28.54
CA VAL A 194 -58.82 -19.97 -28.16
C VAL A 194 -59.46 -19.33 -29.39
N ASP A 195 -58.66 -18.92 -30.38
CA ASP A 195 -59.18 -18.34 -31.63
C ASP A 195 -60.09 -19.33 -32.39
N ASP A 196 -59.75 -20.61 -32.38
CA ASP A 196 -60.58 -21.66 -32.99
C ASP A 196 -61.85 -21.94 -32.18
N TRP A 197 -61.79 -21.83 -30.85
CA TRP A 197 -62.97 -21.90 -29.98
C TRP A 197 -63.91 -20.71 -30.20
N GLU A 198 -63.39 -19.50 -30.39
CA GLU A 198 -64.20 -18.32 -30.69
C GLU A 198 -64.90 -18.43 -32.05
N LYS A 199 -64.23 -18.95 -33.08
CA LYS A 199 -64.86 -19.24 -34.38
C LYS A 199 -65.98 -20.27 -34.25
N LYS A 200 -65.72 -21.39 -33.58
CA LYS A 200 -66.74 -22.43 -33.36
C LYS A 200 -67.94 -21.87 -32.58
N LYS A 201 -67.70 -21.04 -31.57
CA LYS A 201 -68.77 -20.37 -30.82
C LYS A 201 -69.63 -19.48 -31.72
N ALA A 202 -69.00 -18.66 -32.57
CA ALA A 202 -69.73 -17.81 -33.52
C ALA A 202 -70.55 -18.62 -34.54
N GLU A 203 -70.04 -19.76 -35.00
CA GLU A 203 -70.79 -20.69 -35.87
C GLU A 203 -71.99 -21.31 -35.15
N PHE A 204 -71.83 -21.75 -33.90
CA PHE A 204 -72.94 -22.27 -33.10
C PHE A 204 -74.01 -21.20 -32.84
N ASP A 205 -73.61 -19.98 -32.46
CA ASP A 205 -74.56 -18.88 -32.20
C ASP A 205 -75.38 -18.56 -33.45
N LYS A 206 -74.77 -18.62 -34.64
CA LYS A 206 -75.48 -18.46 -35.92
C LYS A 206 -76.49 -19.59 -36.17
N LEU A 207 -76.11 -20.84 -35.92
CA LEU A 207 -77.00 -22.00 -36.09
C LEU A 207 -78.19 -21.96 -35.13
N TYR A 208 -77.97 -21.55 -33.88
CA TYR A 208 -79.05 -21.35 -32.91
C TYR A 208 -80.00 -20.23 -33.32
N ALA A 209 -79.48 -19.10 -33.80
CA ALA A 209 -80.30 -17.99 -34.28
C ALA A 209 -81.15 -18.39 -35.49
N SER A 210 -80.60 -19.16 -36.44
CA SER A 210 -81.37 -19.67 -37.59
C SER A 210 -82.44 -20.70 -37.18
N SER A 211 -82.11 -21.61 -36.26
CA SER A 211 -83.06 -22.63 -35.80
C SER A 211 -84.22 -22.03 -35.01
N ALA A 212 -83.96 -21.03 -34.15
CA ALA A 212 -85.01 -20.33 -33.41
C ALA A 212 -85.98 -19.59 -34.35
N LEU A 213 -85.46 -18.96 -35.41
CA LEU A 213 -86.27 -18.27 -36.42
C LEU A 213 -87.12 -19.25 -37.23
N GLU A 214 -86.60 -20.42 -37.59
CA GLU A 214 -87.33 -21.47 -38.30
C GLU A 214 -88.55 -21.95 -37.50
N VAL A 215 -88.36 -22.26 -36.20
CA VAL A 215 -89.44 -22.69 -35.30
C VAL A 215 -90.51 -21.61 -35.10
N GLU A 216 -90.13 -20.33 -35.06
CA GLU A 216 -91.11 -19.24 -34.95
C GLU A 216 -91.95 -19.11 -36.23
N ASN A 217 -91.31 -19.23 -37.39
CA ASN A 217 -91.99 -19.19 -38.68
C ASN A 217 -92.95 -20.38 -38.85
N GLU A 218 -92.58 -21.58 -38.41
CA GLU A 218 -93.46 -22.77 -38.39
C GLU A 218 -94.72 -22.54 -37.55
N LYS A 219 -94.57 -22.04 -36.31
CA LYS A 219 -95.73 -21.72 -35.46
C LYS A 219 -96.66 -20.67 -36.10
N ARG A 220 -96.10 -19.70 -36.81
CA ARG A 220 -96.87 -18.64 -37.46
C ARG A 220 -97.65 -19.16 -38.66
N ILE A 221 -97.06 -20.04 -39.47
CA ILE A 221 -97.78 -20.64 -40.60
C ILE A 221 -98.87 -21.62 -40.13
N ASP A 222 -98.60 -22.40 -39.08
CA ASP A 222 -99.59 -23.31 -38.48
C ASP A 222 -100.82 -22.54 -37.96
N LYS A 223 -100.59 -21.37 -37.34
CA LYS A 223 -101.67 -20.49 -36.89
C LYS A 223 -102.51 -19.96 -38.06
N LEU A 224 -101.87 -19.57 -39.17
CA LEU A 224 -102.58 -19.11 -40.36
C LEU A 224 -103.39 -20.26 -41.00
N MET A 225 -102.84 -21.47 -41.06
CA MET A 225 -103.54 -22.65 -41.55
C MET A 225 -104.73 -23.04 -40.65
N ALA A 226 -104.57 -22.93 -39.34
CA ALA A 226 -105.66 -23.15 -38.38
C ALA A 226 -106.77 -22.09 -38.56
N GLN A 227 -106.42 -20.82 -38.79
CA GLN A 227 -107.39 -19.76 -39.10
C GLN A 227 -108.17 -20.07 -40.37
N PHE A 228 -107.48 -20.50 -41.43
CA PHE A 228 -108.13 -20.94 -42.68
C PHE A 228 -109.12 -22.08 -42.42
N ASN A 229 -108.70 -23.13 -41.72
CA ASN A 229 -109.55 -24.29 -41.42
C ASN A 229 -110.75 -23.92 -40.53
N HIS A 230 -110.62 -22.92 -39.66
CA HIS A 230 -111.71 -22.46 -38.79
C HIS A 230 -112.85 -21.78 -39.55
N LEU A 231 -112.56 -21.14 -40.68
CA LEU A 231 -113.59 -20.46 -41.49
C LEU A 231 -114.59 -21.44 -42.10
N ARG A 232 -114.23 -22.74 -42.21
CA ARG A 232 -115.08 -23.84 -42.68
C ARG A 232 -115.79 -23.52 -44.00
N VAL A 233 -115.04 -22.96 -44.94
CA VAL A 233 -115.53 -22.60 -46.26
C VAL A 233 -114.96 -23.58 -47.28
N ASP A 234 -115.80 -24.08 -48.19
CA ASP A 234 -115.33 -24.78 -49.37
C ASP A 234 -115.08 -23.77 -50.49
N LEU A 235 -113.82 -23.60 -50.88
CA LEU A 235 -113.47 -22.60 -51.89
C LEU A 235 -113.92 -22.97 -53.31
N ASN A 236 -114.34 -24.22 -53.54
CA ASN A 236 -114.92 -24.67 -54.81
C ASN A 236 -116.32 -24.11 -55.07
N VAL A 237 -117.04 -23.72 -54.01
CA VAL A 237 -118.47 -23.44 -54.06
C VAL A 237 -118.76 -22.11 -53.39
N VAL A 238 -119.45 -21.22 -54.13
CA VAL A 238 -119.83 -19.89 -53.63
C VAL A 238 -121.33 -19.88 -53.36
N ASN A 239 -121.74 -19.82 -52.09
CA ASN A 239 -123.13 -19.52 -51.75
C ASN A 239 -123.35 -18.01 -51.83
N GLU A 240 -124.00 -17.54 -52.90
CA GLU A 240 -124.21 -16.09 -53.12
C GLU A 240 -125.32 -15.50 -52.24
N CYS A 241 -126.17 -16.35 -51.67
CA CYS A 241 -127.35 -15.94 -50.92
C CYS A 241 -127.13 -15.88 -49.40
N ASP A 242 -126.06 -16.51 -48.90
CA ASP A 242 -125.62 -16.40 -47.51
C ASP A 242 -124.51 -15.34 -47.38
N LYS A 243 -124.87 -14.20 -46.79
CA LYS A 243 -123.93 -13.09 -46.57
C LYS A 243 -122.81 -13.44 -45.60
N ASP A 244 -123.07 -14.29 -44.61
CA ASP A 244 -122.08 -14.72 -43.64
C ASP A 244 -121.07 -15.68 -44.29
N TYR A 245 -121.56 -16.61 -45.13
CA TYR A 245 -120.69 -17.45 -45.96
C TYR A 245 -119.81 -16.64 -46.91
N LEU A 246 -120.36 -15.62 -47.59
CA LEU A 246 -119.58 -14.75 -48.48
C LEU A 246 -118.48 -13.98 -47.74
N TYR A 247 -118.75 -13.52 -46.52
CA TYR A 247 -117.74 -12.86 -45.68
C TYR A 247 -116.60 -13.84 -45.34
N ARG A 248 -116.95 -15.02 -44.79
CA ARG A 248 -115.97 -16.07 -44.47
C ARG A 248 -115.22 -16.55 -45.70
N TYR A 249 -115.84 -16.60 -46.87
CA TYR A 249 -115.23 -17.01 -48.13
C TYR A 249 -114.18 -16.02 -48.63
N ASN A 250 -114.47 -14.72 -48.57
CA ASN A 250 -113.48 -13.69 -48.92
C ASN A 250 -112.34 -13.63 -47.90
N GLU A 251 -112.64 -13.81 -46.62
CA GLU A 251 -111.64 -13.93 -45.56
C GLU A 251 -110.73 -15.15 -45.78
N ALA A 252 -111.30 -16.31 -46.11
CA ALA A 252 -110.54 -17.53 -46.41
C ALA A 252 -109.59 -17.34 -47.60
N LYS A 253 -110.04 -16.66 -48.66
CA LYS A 253 -109.17 -16.29 -49.79
C LYS A 253 -108.02 -15.38 -49.37
N SER A 254 -108.30 -14.37 -48.54
CA SER A 254 -107.28 -13.45 -48.02
C SER A 254 -106.25 -14.18 -47.16
N VAL A 255 -106.70 -15.03 -46.24
CA VAL A 255 -105.84 -15.86 -45.38
C VAL A 255 -104.99 -16.80 -46.22
N LEU A 256 -105.55 -17.48 -47.22
CA LEU A 256 -104.79 -18.37 -48.11
C LEU A 256 -103.70 -17.62 -48.90
N ASN A 257 -103.99 -16.41 -49.37
CA ASN A 257 -102.98 -15.58 -50.03
C ASN A 257 -101.88 -15.12 -49.07
N HIS A 258 -102.22 -14.85 -47.80
CA HIS A 258 -101.24 -14.56 -46.75
C HIS A 258 -100.34 -15.78 -46.49
N ILE A 259 -100.93 -16.96 -46.34
CA ILE A 259 -100.20 -18.25 -46.21
C ILE A 259 -99.22 -18.41 -47.38
N ARG A 260 -99.68 -18.25 -48.63
CA ARG A 260 -98.82 -18.34 -49.83
C ARG A 260 -97.63 -17.38 -49.78
N THR A 261 -97.90 -16.11 -49.48
CA THR A 261 -96.87 -15.06 -49.44
C THR A 261 -95.87 -15.31 -48.31
N PHE A 262 -96.34 -15.78 -47.15
CA PHE A 262 -95.51 -16.08 -46.00
C PHE A 262 -94.57 -17.25 -46.28
N ILE A 263 -95.09 -18.35 -46.84
CA ILE A 263 -94.29 -19.53 -47.20
C ILE A 263 -93.21 -19.16 -48.23
N GLN A 264 -93.55 -18.36 -49.26
CA GLN A 264 -92.59 -17.90 -50.26
C GLN A 264 -91.51 -16.97 -49.70
N LYS A 265 -91.89 -16.05 -48.80
CA LYS A 265 -90.96 -15.09 -48.21
C LYS A 265 -89.93 -15.75 -47.30
N TYR A 266 -90.32 -16.82 -46.59
CA TYR A 266 -89.49 -17.49 -45.59
C TYR A 266 -88.99 -18.87 -46.05
N GLU A 267 -89.12 -19.20 -47.33
CA GLU A 267 -88.67 -20.47 -47.94
C GLU A 267 -89.05 -21.70 -47.10
N MET A 268 -90.32 -21.73 -46.66
CA MET A 268 -90.82 -22.76 -45.74
C MET A 268 -90.79 -24.16 -46.37
N LYS A 269 -90.92 -25.21 -45.55
CA LYS A 269 -90.93 -26.60 -46.00
C LYS A 269 -92.01 -26.87 -47.07
N GLN A 270 -91.72 -27.79 -47.99
CA GLN A 270 -92.59 -28.16 -49.12
C GLN A 270 -94.00 -28.59 -48.68
N GLU A 271 -94.15 -29.15 -47.48
CA GLU A 271 -95.43 -29.56 -46.88
C GLU A 271 -96.45 -28.42 -46.83
N TYR A 272 -96.01 -27.20 -46.50
CA TYR A 272 -96.87 -26.02 -46.45
C TYR A 272 -97.29 -25.54 -47.84
N TYR A 273 -96.44 -25.72 -48.86
CA TYR A 273 -96.80 -25.41 -50.25
C TYR A 273 -97.92 -26.32 -50.76
N PHE A 274 -97.94 -27.61 -50.38
CA PHE A 274 -99.03 -28.51 -50.76
C PHE A 274 -100.39 -28.05 -50.22
N PHE A 275 -100.42 -27.51 -48.99
CA PHE A 275 -101.65 -26.94 -48.43
C PHE A 275 -102.18 -25.79 -49.28
N VAL A 276 -101.32 -24.88 -49.71
CA VAL A 276 -101.73 -23.76 -50.58
C VAL A 276 -102.22 -24.25 -51.93
N ILE A 277 -101.44 -25.12 -52.59
CA ILE A 277 -101.77 -25.65 -53.92
C ILE A 277 -103.13 -26.37 -53.91
N SER A 278 -103.37 -27.21 -52.89
CA SER A 278 -104.62 -27.98 -52.76
C SER A 278 -105.86 -27.11 -52.55
N ASN A 279 -105.73 -25.93 -51.94
CA ASN A 279 -106.84 -25.00 -51.71
C ASN A 279 -106.96 -23.96 -52.85
N ASP A 280 -105.85 -23.62 -53.52
CA ASP A 280 -105.84 -22.74 -54.69
C ASP A 280 -106.44 -23.40 -55.93
N SER A 281 -106.19 -24.70 -56.11
CA SER A 281 -106.85 -25.48 -57.16
C SER A 281 -108.37 -25.40 -57.03
N GLN A 282 -108.89 -25.30 -55.81
CA GLN A 282 -110.33 -25.18 -55.55
C GLN A 282 -110.91 -23.82 -55.97
N ILE A 283 -110.12 -22.74 -55.88
CA ILE A 283 -110.54 -21.41 -56.35
C ILE A 283 -110.64 -21.37 -57.88
N THR A 284 -109.75 -22.09 -58.57
CA THR A 284 -109.58 -22.04 -60.02
C THR A 284 -110.42 -23.09 -60.76
N SER A 285 -110.71 -24.24 -60.15
CA SER A 285 -111.61 -25.25 -60.72
C SER A 285 -113.08 -24.91 -60.43
N GLN A 286 -113.72 -24.20 -61.37
CA GLN A 286 -115.19 -24.06 -61.45
C GLN A 286 -115.89 -23.58 -60.16
N ASN A 287 -115.86 -22.26 -59.90
CA ASN A 287 -116.73 -21.64 -58.87
C ASN A 287 -118.20 -21.90 -59.21
N ARG A 288 -118.76 -23.00 -58.69
CA ARG A 288 -120.19 -23.27 -58.77
C ARG A 288 -120.87 -22.30 -57.84
N LYS A 289 -121.57 -21.33 -58.43
CA LYS A 289 -122.42 -20.40 -57.71
C LYS A 289 -123.70 -21.14 -57.35
N ILE A 290 -123.96 -21.25 -56.06
CA ILE A 290 -125.17 -21.85 -55.52
C ILE A 290 -125.89 -20.79 -54.69
N CYS A 291 -127.20 -20.94 -54.55
CA CYS A 291 -128.01 -20.11 -53.69
C CYS A 291 -128.87 -21.05 -52.86
N PHE A 292 -128.38 -21.43 -51.68
CA PHE A 292 -129.22 -22.03 -50.66
C PHE A 292 -129.66 -20.89 -49.75
N LYS A 293 -130.96 -20.63 -49.71
CA LYS A 293 -131.58 -19.85 -48.64
C LYS A 293 -131.91 -20.86 -47.55
N ASP A 294 -131.28 -20.70 -46.39
CA ASP A 294 -131.88 -21.15 -45.13
C ASP A 294 -132.99 -20.16 -44.74
#